data_AF-A0A101SJI8-F1
#
_entry.id   AF-A0A101SJI8-F1
#
_cell.length_a   1.000
_cell.length_b   1.000
_cell.length_c   1.000
_cell.angle_alpha   90.00
_cell.angle_beta   90.00
_cell.angle_gamma   90.00
#
_symmetry.space_group_name_H-M   'P 1'
#
loop_
_entity.id
_entity.type
_entity.pdbx_description
1 polymer ?
#
loop_
_entity_poly.entity_id
_entity_poly.type
_entity_poly.pdbx_seq_one_letter_code
_entity_poly.pdbx_strand_id
1 'polypeptide(L)'
;MTDAAARQLLEALYRKHAPMVLRTAARALRPEDHDLAEDIAQNVWLSTWQHLLTGQDLRSPVGFLRTRTRRTAIDHYRLARVRREQAIDYTDDLAVAHLARLIGAPA
;
A
#
# COMPACT_ATOMS: atom_id res chain seq x y z
N MET A 1 -7.85 -8.41 22.65
CA MET A 1 -8.49 -9.59 22.00
C MET A 1 -7.44 -10.67 21.86
N THR A 2 -7.77 -11.96 22.00
CA THR A 2 -6.80 -13.05 21.77
C THR A 2 -6.54 -13.26 20.27
N ASP A 3 -5.40 -13.85 19.90
CA ASP A 3 -5.09 -14.13 18.48
C ASP A 3 -6.16 -15.02 17.83
N ALA A 4 -6.64 -16.05 18.53
CA ALA A 4 -7.70 -16.93 18.05
C ALA A 4 -9.01 -16.18 17.78
N ALA A 5 -9.43 -15.29 18.69
CA ALA A 5 -10.63 -14.47 18.49
C ALA A 5 -10.44 -13.46 17.35
N ALA A 6 -9.24 -12.89 17.21
CA ALA A 6 -8.91 -11.97 16.12
C ALA A 6 -9.00 -12.68 14.76
N ARG A 7 -8.52 -13.92 14.65
CA ARG A 7 -8.62 -14.74 13.42
C ARG A 7 -10.06 -15.06 13.07
N GLN A 8 -10.88 -15.47 14.02
CA GLN A 8 -12.31 -15.75 13.78
C GLN A 8 -13.06 -14.51 13.29
N LEU A 9 -12.81 -13.36 13.93
CA LEU A 9 -13.41 -12.10 13.49
C LEU A 9 -12.92 -11.68 12.10
N LEU A 10 -11.61 -11.82 11.83
CA LEU A 10 -11.05 -11.53 10.51
C LEU A 10 -11.67 -12.42 9.43
N GLU A 11 -11.83 -13.72 9.69
CA GLU A 11 -12.46 -14.66 8.76
C GLU A 11 -13.91 -14.27 8.45
N ALA A 12 -14.68 -13.90 9.49
CA ALA A 12 -16.05 -13.43 9.31
C ALA A 12 -16.13 -12.15 8.46
N LEU A 13 -15.20 -11.22 8.69
CA LEU A 13 -15.07 -9.99 7.89
C LEU A 13 -14.68 -10.30 6.45
N TYR A 14 -13.70 -11.18 6.23
CA TYR A 14 -13.22 -11.58 4.92
C TYR A 14 -14.35 -12.21 4.11
N ARG A 15 -15.02 -13.23 4.66
CA ARG A 15 -16.13 -13.93 4.00
C ARG A 15 -17.25 -12.96 3.58
N LYS A 16 -17.54 -11.96 4.41
CA LYS A 16 -18.61 -10.99 4.14
C LYS A 16 -18.20 -9.87 3.19
N HIS A 17 -16.94 -9.44 3.20
CA HIS A 17 -16.52 -8.17 2.59
C HIS A 17 -15.41 -8.28 1.54
N ALA A 18 -14.83 -9.47 1.29
CA ALA A 18 -13.79 -9.67 0.27
C ALA A 18 -14.17 -9.09 -1.11
N PRO A 19 -15.37 -9.36 -1.68
CA PRO A 19 -15.73 -8.79 -2.99
C PRO A 19 -15.82 -7.27 -2.97
N MET A 20 -16.23 -6.67 -1.84
CA MET A 20 -16.30 -5.22 -1.69
C MET A 20 -14.90 -4.60 -1.63
N VAL A 21 -13.98 -5.20 -0.86
CA VAL A 21 -12.59 -4.74 -0.76
C VAL A 21 -11.93 -4.78 -2.13
N LEU A 22 -12.05 -5.89 -2.86
CA LEU A 22 -11.47 -6.03 -4.20
C LEU A 22 -12.04 -4.99 -5.19
N ARG A 23 -13.36 -4.82 -5.24
CA ARG A 23 -13.98 -3.79 -6.08
C ARG A 23 -13.57 -2.37 -5.69
N THR A 24 -13.34 -2.12 -4.40
CA THR A 24 -12.90 -0.81 -3.92
C THR A 24 -11.45 -0.56 -4.30
N ALA A 25 -10.59 -1.59 -4.26
CA ALA A 25 -9.21 -1.52 -4.70
C ALA A 25 -9.13 -1.24 -6.20
N ALA A 26 -9.80 -2.05 -7.03
CA ALA A 26 -9.83 -1.85 -8.48
C ALA A 26 -10.30 -0.44 -8.87
N ARG A 27 -11.36 0.09 -8.22
CA ARG A 27 -11.85 1.46 -8.47
C ARG A 27 -10.92 2.58 -7.99
N ALA A 28 -10.01 2.29 -7.06
CA ALA A 28 -9.05 3.26 -6.55
C ALA A 28 -7.74 3.26 -7.34
N LEU A 29 -7.48 2.19 -8.08
CA LEU A 29 -6.35 2.04 -8.98
C LEU A 29 -6.69 2.66 -10.35
N ARG A 30 -5.63 2.97 -11.10
CA ARG A 30 -5.76 3.35 -12.51
C ARG A 30 -6.09 2.11 -13.34
N PRO A 31 -6.72 2.27 -14.51
CA PRO A 31 -7.07 1.14 -15.37
C PRO A 31 -5.88 0.24 -15.73
N GLU A 32 -4.70 0.83 -15.94
CA GLU A 32 -3.46 0.11 -16.24
C GLU A 32 -2.91 -0.75 -15.09
N ASP A 33 -3.32 -0.48 -13.85
CA ASP A 33 -2.81 -1.11 -12.63
C ASP A 33 -3.85 -2.05 -11.98
N HIS A 34 -4.90 -2.43 -12.71
CA HIS A 34 -6.01 -3.23 -12.17
C HIS A 34 -5.57 -4.61 -11.65
N ASP A 35 -4.48 -5.16 -12.19
CA ASP A 35 -3.84 -6.39 -11.72
C ASP A 35 -3.36 -6.30 -10.27
N LEU A 36 -2.99 -5.09 -9.80
CA LEU A 36 -2.57 -4.86 -8.41
C LEU A 36 -3.73 -4.85 -7.40
N ALA A 37 -4.99 -4.94 -7.84
CA ALA A 37 -6.14 -4.87 -6.96
C ALA A 37 -6.14 -5.99 -5.89
N GLU A 38 -5.67 -7.19 -6.26
CA GLU A 38 -5.55 -8.31 -5.34
C GLU A 38 -4.47 -8.07 -4.28
N ASP A 39 -3.32 -7.53 -4.67
CA ASP A 39 -2.23 -7.20 -3.74
C ASP A 39 -2.64 -6.10 -2.75
N ILE A 40 -3.34 -5.07 -3.23
CA ILE A 40 -3.92 -4.05 -2.36
C ILE A 40 -4.92 -4.68 -1.38
N ALA A 41 -5.78 -5.59 -1.85
CA ALA A 41 -6.74 -6.27 -0.99
C ALA A 41 -6.04 -7.13 0.08
N GLN A 42 -4.99 -7.87 -0.28
CA GLN A 42 -4.18 -8.66 0.66
C GLN A 42 -3.58 -7.77 1.77
N ASN A 43 -2.98 -6.64 1.39
CA ASN A 43 -2.43 -5.67 2.34
C ASN A 43 -3.50 -5.07 3.28
N VAL A 44 -4.71 -4.87 2.78
CA VAL A 44 -5.84 -4.42 3.61
C VAL A 44 -6.19 -5.48 4.66
N TRP A 45 -6.23 -6.76 4.29
CA TRP A 45 -6.53 -7.84 5.24
C TRP A 45 -5.43 -8.03 6.28
N LEU A 46 -4.16 -7.99 5.87
CA LEU A 46 -3.02 -8.05 6.78
C LEU A 46 -3.06 -6.89 7.79
N SER A 47 -3.23 -5.66 7.31
CA SER A 47 -3.30 -4.50 8.20
C SER A 47 -4.53 -4.54 9.11
N THR A 48 -5.67 -5.08 8.63
CA THR A 48 -6.88 -5.28 9.43
C THR A 48 -6.61 -6.29 10.55
N TRP A 49 -5.95 -7.41 10.27
CA TRP A 49 -5.55 -8.36 11.30
C TRP A 49 -4.66 -7.72 12.36
N GLN A 50 -3.63 -6.96 11.95
CA GLN A 50 -2.77 -6.22 12.88
C GLN A 50 -3.56 -5.25 13.77
N HIS A 51 -4.55 -4.55 13.22
CA HIS A 51 -5.42 -3.67 13.98
C HIS A 51 -6.31 -4.42 14.98
N LEU A 52 -6.81 -5.60 14.62
CA LEU A 52 -7.57 -6.46 15.53
C LEU A 52 -6.70 -6.97 16.70
N LEU A 53 -5.42 -7.27 16.44
CA LEU A 53 -4.46 -7.70 17.46
C LEU A 53 -4.16 -6.61 18.51
N THR A 54 -4.27 -5.32 18.16
CA THR A 54 -4.11 -4.23 19.16
C THR A 54 -5.29 -4.11 20.11
N GLY A 55 -6.35 -4.91 19.93
CA GLY A 55 -7.54 -4.89 20.76
C GLY A 55 -8.47 -3.70 20.51
N GLN A 56 -8.25 -2.96 19.42
CA GLN A 56 -9.16 -1.89 19.02
C GLN A 56 -10.47 -2.44 18.46
N ASP A 57 -11.55 -1.77 18.83
CA ASP A 57 -12.91 -2.16 18.44
C ASP A 57 -13.26 -1.66 17.03
N LEU A 58 -13.85 -2.56 16.23
CA LEU A 58 -14.18 -2.30 14.83
C LEU A 58 -15.66 -1.91 14.68
N ARG A 59 -16.02 -0.73 15.21
CA ARG A 59 -17.42 -0.25 15.28
C ARG A 59 -18.13 -0.16 13.92
N SER A 60 -17.39 0.12 12.84
CA SER A 60 -17.94 0.21 11.48
C SER A 60 -17.04 -0.53 10.47
N PRO A 61 -17.27 -1.84 10.26
CA PRO A 61 -16.41 -2.64 9.40
C PRO A 61 -16.35 -2.14 7.95
N VAL A 62 -17.49 -1.74 7.38
CA VAL A 62 -17.56 -1.28 6.00
C VAL A 62 -16.81 0.03 5.80
N GLY A 63 -17.03 1.01 6.69
CA GLY A 63 -16.36 2.30 6.64
C GLY A 63 -14.85 2.16 6.83
N PHE A 64 -14.45 1.34 7.80
CA PHE A 64 -13.06 1.01 8.06
C PHE A 64 -12.38 0.39 6.84
N LEU A 65 -12.94 -0.70 6.29
CA LEU A 65 -12.35 -1.43 5.17
C LEU A 65 -12.24 -0.55 3.93
N ARG A 66 -13.31 0.18 3.55
CA ARG A 66 -13.26 1.09 2.39
C ARG A 66 -12.21 2.18 2.54
N THR A 67 -12.12 2.78 3.73
CA THR A 67 -11.14 3.84 4.01
C THR A 67 -9.74 3.28 3.93
N ARG A 68 -9.52 2.10 4.51
CA ARG A 68 -8.22 1.44 4.51
C ARG A 68 -7.78 1.05 3.11
N THR A 69 -8.66 0.45 2.31
CA THR A 69 -8.39 0.13 0.90
C THR A 69 -7.96 1.33 0.09
N ARG A 70 -8.68 2.46 0.20
CA ARG A 70 -8.32 3.70 -0.51
C ARG A 70 -6.97 4.24 -0.07
N ARG A 71 -6.69 4.26 1.24
CA ARG A 71 -5.40 4.70 1.77
C ARG A 71 -4.26 3.83 1.27
N THR A 72 -4.42 2.50 1.31
CA THR A 72 -3.41 1.56 0.80
C THR A 72 -3.14 1.77 -0.70
N ALA A 73 -4.16 1.99 -1.52
CA ALA A 73 -3.98 2.31 -2.95
C ALA A 73 -3.26 3.65 -3.17
N ILE A 74 -3.60 4.69 -2.41
CA ILE A 74 -2.90 5.99 -2.47
C ILE A 74 -1.44 5.85 -2.03
N ASP A 75 -1.20 5.11 -0.96
CA ASP A 75 0.14 4.86 -0.44
C ASP A 75 1.00 4.08 -1.43
N HIS A 76 0.41 3.14 -2.17
CA HIS A 76 1.09 2.44 -3.26
C HIS A 76 1.65 3.43 -4.30
N TYR A 77 0.82 4.37 -4.79
CA TYR A 77 1.28 5.38 -5.74
C TYR A 77 2.26 6.38 -5.14
N ARG A 78 2.06 6.77 -3.88
CA ARG A 78 2.99 7.67 -3.17
C ARG A 78 4.38 7.04 -3.06
N LEU A 79 4.46 5.77 -2.69
CA LEU A 79 5.73 5.04 -2.58
C LEU A 79 6.38 4.82 -3.95
N ALA A 80 5.60 4.47 -4.97
CA ALA A 80 6.10 4.32 -6.34
C ALA A 80 6.65 5.64 -6.90
N ARG A 81 6.03 6.77 -6.54
CA ARG A 81 6.53 8.11 -6.89
C ARG A 81 7.85 8.43 -6.17
N VAL A 82 7.90 8.26 -4.85
CA VAL A 82 9.12 8.52 -4.06
C VAL A 82 10.29 7.68 -4.56
N ARG A 83 10.07 6.38 -4.86
CA ARG A 83 11.12 5.51 -5.40
C ARG A 83 11.62 5.96 -6.77
N ARG A 84 10.74 6.49 -7.63
CA ARG A 84 11.14 7.04 -8.94
C ARG A 84 11.93 8.33 -8.79
N GLU A 85 11.50 9.25 -7.93
CA GLU A 85 12.22 10.49 -7.64
C GLU A 85 13.63 10.18 -7.10
N GLN A 86 13.74 9.26 -6.12
CA GLN A 86 15.04 8.81 -5.61
C GLN A 86 15.95 8.18 -6.67
N ALA A 87 15.38 7.42 -7.62
CA ALA A 87 16.16 6.83 -8.71
C ALA A 87 16.66 7.88 -9.72
N ILE A 88 15.88 8.94 -9.97
CA ILE A 88 16.27 10.07 -10.82
C ILE A 88 17.38 10.87 -10.13
N ASP A 89 17.21 11.26 -8.87
CA ASP A 89 18.21 12.02 -8.10
C ASP A 89 19.57 11.27 -8.07
N TYR A 90 19.55 9.96 -7.82
CA TYR A 90 20.77 9.15 -7.84
C TYR A 90 21.43 9.09 -9.23
N THR A 91 20.62 9.02 -10.29
CA THR A 91 21.14 9.02 -11.67
C THR A 91 21.75 10.36 -12.04
N ASP A 92 21.13 11.47 -11.62
CA ASP A 92 21.63 12.82 -11.84
C ASP A 92 22.94 13.05 -11.08
N ASP A 93 23.04 12.62 -9.81
CA ASP A 93 24.28 12.72 -9.03
C ASP A 93 25.44 11.94 -9.67
N LEU A 94 25.17 10.72 -10.17
CA LEU A 94 26.17 9.94 -10.88
C LEU A 94 26.56 10.55 -12.23
N ALA A 95 25.59 11.09 -12.98
CA ALA A 95 25.84 11.76 -14.25
C ALA A 95 26.68 13.03 -14.05
N VAL A 96 26.38 13.82 -13.03
CA VAL A 96 27.14 15.02 -12.64
C VAL A 96 28.57 14.64 -12.21
N ALA A 97 28.73 13.62 -11.36
CA ALA A 97 30.05 13.15 -10.94
C ALA A 97 30.89 12.62 -12.12
N HIS A 98 30.25 11.94 -13.08
CA HIS A 98 30.91 11.46 -14.28
C HIS A 98 31.37 12.61 -15.20
N LEU A 99 30.50 13.62 -15.42
CA LEU A 99 30.83 14.80 -16.19
C LEU A 99 31.96 15.62 -15.55
N ALA A 100 31.92 15.83 -14.23
CA ALA A 100 32.98 16.52 -13.49
C ALA A 100 34.35 15.85 -13.68
N ARG A 101 34.38 14.52 -13.72
CA ARG A 101 35.59 13.73 -13.99
C ARG A 101 36.12 13.89 -15.41
N LEU A 102 35.23 13.99 -16.40
CA LEU A 102 35.61 14.15 -17.81
C LEU A 102 36.16 15.54 -18.13
N ILE A 103 35.67 16.57 -17.45
CA ILE A 103 36.12 17.96 -17.66
C ILE A 103 37.28 18.38 -16.74
N GLY A 104 37.76 17.48 -15.88
CA GLY A 104 38.90 17.72 -14.99
C GLY A 104 38.64 18.73 -13.87
N ALA A 105 37.38 18.96 -13.49
CA ALA A 105 37.04 19.84 -12.38
C ALA A 105 37.45 19.19 -11.04
N PRO A 106 38.12 19.91 -10.11
CA PRO A 106 38.35 19.39 -8.77
C PRO A 106 37.01 19.24 -8.04
N ALA A 107 36.86 18.13 -7.32
CA ALA A 107 35.70 17.78 -6.51
C ALA A 107 35.35 18.84 -5.45
#